data_AF-A0A1D1XIR1-F1
#
_entry.id   AF-A0A1D1XIR1-F1
#
_cell.length_a   1.000
_cell.length_b   1.000
_cell.length_c   1.000
_cell.angle_alpha   90.00
_cell.angle_beta   90.00
_cell.angle_gamma   90.00
#
_symmetry.space_group_name_H-M   'P 1'
#
loop_
_entity.id
_entity.type
_entity.pdbx_description
1 polymer ?
#
loop_
_entity_poly.entity_id
_entity_poly.type
_entity_poly.pdbx_seq_one_letter_code
_entity_poly.pdbx_strand_id
1 'polypeptide(L)'
;MSISTARPLISVFNEKNEATGSTIALPAIFKAPIRPDVVNFVHQNMAKNHRQPYSVNDQAGHQTSAESWGTGRAVARIPRVRGGGTHRSGQGAFGNMCRGGRMFAPTKPWRRWHRHINVNQKRYALVSAIAASGVPALVQSKGHVIDNIPELPLVVSDKVQELTKTKQAVAFLKSINAWADIEKVYKSRRLRAGKGKMRNRRRIQRRGPLVIYGNDQGVVRAFRNIPGIDCIPVAKMNLLKLAPGGHVGRFIIWTESAFQELDKLYGTWKTASKVKKGFNLPMPKMGNTDLTRLLKSEEIRKVLRPAQTKVIRRVRKHNPLRNQRAMLKLNPYAAVLKRNAILTMQRRVKAKADFLAKKRGEKVAPEVREARNVKLGSKKVAKKVKRTPEQKKALRAKPSLPKPVKEKKAAPKAAAKK
;
A
#
# COMPACT_ATOMS: atom_id res chain seq x y z
N MET A 1 4.91 -8.17 -15.33
CA MET A 1 6.27 -8.04 -14.74
C MET A 1 7.22 -7.58 -15.83
N SER A 2 8.38 -7.01 -15.49
CA SER A 2 9.45 -6.90 -16.49
C SER A 2 9.74 -8.29 -17.05
N ILE A 3 10.08 -8.38 -18.33
CA ILE A 3 10.48 -9.63 -18.99
C ILE A 3 11.66 -10.32 -18.25
N SER A 4 12.39 -9.57 -17.41
CA SER A 4 13.66 -9.98 -16.78
C SER A 4 13.58 -10.70 -15.43
N THR A 5 12.44 -10.73 -14.72
CA THR A 5 12.39 -11.25 -13.33
C THR A 5 11.82 -12.67 -13.20
N ALA A 6 11.54 -13.34 -14.31
CA ALA A 6 10.90 -14.66 -14.28
C ALA A 6 11.92 -15.73 -14.67
N ARG A 7 12.12 -16.73 -13.79
CA ARG A 7 12.97 -17.89 -14.10
C ARG A 7 12.42 -18.60 -15.34
N PRO A 8 13.25 -18.84 -16.38
CA PRO A 8 12.76 -19.41 -17.63
C PRO A 8 12.39 -20.89 -17.49
N LEU A 9 13.08 -21.61 -16.60
CA LEU A 9 12.85 -23.02 -16.28
C LEU A 9 12.49 -23.14 -14.80
N ILE A 10 11.55 -24.03 -14.50
CA ILE A 10 11.08 -24.35 -13.15
C ILE A 10 11.35 -25.83 -12.89
N SER A 11 11.83 -26.13 -11.70
CA SER A 11 12.07 -27.51 -11.26
C SER A 11 10.77 -28.18 -10.82
N VAL A 12 10.61 -29.45 -11.16
CA VAL A 12 9.52 -30.27 -10.64
C VAL A 12 9.96 -30.97 -9.36
N PHE A 13 9.12 -30.93 -8.33
CA PHE A 13 9.40 -31.57 -7.04
C PHE A 13 8.59 -32.85 -6.88
N ASN A 14 9.21 -33.87 -6.29
CA ASN A 14 8.53 -35.10 -5.90
C ASN A 14 7.75 -34.90 -4.58
N GLU A 15 7.03 -35.94 -4.13
CA GLU A 15 6.26 -35.92 -2.89
C GLU A 15 7.11 -35.72 -1.62
N LYS A 16 8.43 -35.96 -1.71
CA LYS A 16 9.38 -35.81 -0.61
C LYS A 16 10.10 -34.45 -0.62
N ASN A 17 9.70 -33.54 -1.51
CA ASN A 17 10.32 -32.22 -1.69
C ASN A 17 11.76 -32.26 -2.23
N GLU A 18 12.07 -33.28 -3.02
CA GLU A 18 13.32 -33.38 -3.79
C GLU A 18 13.04 -33.03 -5.25
N ALA A 19 13.98 -32.36 -5.91
CA ALA A 19 13.86 -32.10 -7.33
C ALA A 19 13.96 -33.41 -8.12
N THR A 20 13.01 -33.69 -9.01
CA THR A 20 12.99 -34.91 -9.85
C THR A 20 14.04 -34.89 -10.96
N GLY A 21 14.70 -33.75 -11.19
CA GLY A 21 15.57 -33.51 -12.33
C GLY A 21 14.82 -33.08 -13.60
N SER A 22 13.49 -33.24 -13.65
CA SER A 22 12.68 -32.68 -14.73
C SER A 22 12.47 -31.18 -14.55
N THR A 23 12.56 -30.45 -15.66
CA THR A 23 12.32 -29.00 -15.70
C THR A 23 11.25 -28.66 -16.72
N ILE A 24 10.43 -27.65 -16.41
CA ILE A 24 9.39 -27.15 -17.30
C ILE A 24 9.64 -25.68 -17.61
N ALA A 25 9.47 -25.30 -18.87
CA ALA A 25 9.51 -23.90 -19.27
C ALA A 25 8.37 -23.11 -18.61
N LEU A 26 8.69 -21.94 -18.05
CA LEU A 26 7.69 -21.07 -17.43
C LEU A 26 6.64 -20.61 -18.46
N PRO A 27 5.35 -20.93 -18.26
CA PRO A 27 4.27 -20.52 -19.15
C PRO A 27 4.21 -18.99 -19.30
N ALA A 28 3.90 -18.53 -20.52
CA ALA A 28 3.90 -17.10 -20.84
C ALA A 28 2.92 -16.28 -19.98
N ILE A 29 1.86 -16.94 -19.48
CA ILE A 29 0.87 -16.35 -18.57
C ILE A 29 1.49 -15.74 -17.30
N PHE A 30 2.59 -16.29 -16.78
CA PHE A 30 3.25 -15.76 -15.58
C PHE A 30 3.98 -14.43 -15.81
N LYS A 31 4.29 -14.13 -17.07
CA LYS A 31 4.91 -12.87 -17.48
C LYS A 31 3.87 -11.79 -17.79
N ALA A 32 2.58 -12.12 -17.79
CA ALA A 32 1.51 -11.19 -18.10
C ALA A 32 1.45 -9.98 -17.14
N PRO A 33 0.85 -8.85 -17.56
CA PRO A 33 0.64 -7.69 -16.70
C PRO A 33 -0.27 -8.01 -15.51
N ILE A 34 0.19 -7.66 -14.30
CA ILE A 34 -0.60 -7.80 -13.07
C ILE A 34 -1.42 -6.51 -12.89
N ARG A 35 -2.74 -6.61 -13.07
CA ARG A 35 -3.69 -5.49 -12.91
C ARG A 35 -4.62 -5.70 -11.71
N PRO A 36 -4.24 -5.25 -10.50
CA PRO A 36 -5.05 -5.44 -9.30
C PRO A 36 -6.40 -4.73 -9.37
N ASP A 37 -6.48 -3.62 -10.09
CA ASP A 37 -7.70 -2.86 -10.35
C ASP A 37 -8.74 -3.68 -11.16
N VAL A 38 -8.31 -4.33 -12.24
CA VAL A 38 -9.16 -5.22 -13.05
C VAL A 38 -9.57 -6.44 -12.25
N VAL A 39 -8.64 -7.04 -11.50
CA VAL A 39 -8.92 -8.18 -10.63
C VAL A 39 -10.00 -7.84 -9.61
N ASN A 40 -9.86 -6.70 -8.92
CA ASN A 40 -10.83 -6.27 -7.92
C ASN A 40 -12.21 -5.97 -8.54
N PHE A 41 -12.25 -5.26 -9.67
CA PHE A 41 -13.50 -4.96 -10.39
C PHE A 41 -14.24 -6.23 -10.81
N VAL A 42 -13.53 -7.18 -11.42
CA VAL A 42 -14.13 -8.46 -11.86
C VAL A 42 -14.54 -9.29 -10.65
N HIS A 43 -13.70 -9.38 -9.61
CA HIS A 43 -14.01 -10.13 -8.39
C HIS A 43 -15.29 -9.60 -7.73
N GLN A 44 -15.41 -8.28 -7.56
CA GLN A 44 -16.58 -7.66 -6.94
C GLN A 44 -17.87 -7.97 -7.70
N ASN A 45 -17.84 -7.90 -9.03
CA ASN A 45 -19.01 -8.20 -9.86
C ASN A 45 -19.31 -9.70 -9.92
N MET A 46 -18.29 -10.55 -9.91
CA MET A 46 -18.46 -12.01 -9.90
C MET A 46 -19.02 -12.49 -8.56
N ALA A 47 -18.58 -11.91 -7.44
CA ALA A 47 -19.09 -12.22 -6.11
C ALA A 47 -20.58 -11.85 -5.93
N LYS A 48 -21.05 -10.79 -6.62
CA LYS A 48 -22.48 -10.42 -6.62
C LYS A 48 -23.35 -11.51 -7.23
N ASN A 49 -22.83 -12.29 -8.18
CA ASN A 49 -23.60 -13.31 -8.91
C ASN A 49 -23.94 -14.56 -8.07
N HIS A 50 -23.25 -14.78 -6.94
CA HIS A 50 -23.55 -15.88 -6.01
C HIS A 50 -24.62 -15.50 -4.97
N ARG A 51 -25.14 -14.26 -4.99
CA ARG A 51 -26.11 -13.81 -3.99
C ARG A 51 -27.50 -14.36 -4.31
N GLN A 52 -28.19 -14.86 -3.29
CA GLN A 52 -29.60 -15.17 -3.36
C GLN A 52 -30.44 -13.90 -3.15
N PRO A 53 -31.47 -13.65 -3.98
CA PRO A 53 -32.43 -12.57 -3.74
C PRO A 53 -33.09 -12.68 -2.37
N TYR A 54 -33.41 -11.54 -1.78
CA TYR A 54 -34.23 -11.46 -0.57
C TYR A 54 -35.14 -10.24 -0.67
N SER A 55 -36.35 -10.36 -0.15
CA SER A 55 -37.36 -9.31 -0.10
C SER A 55 -38.18 -9.43 1.18
N VAL A 56 -38.86 -8.35 1.55
CA VAL A 56 -39.94 -8.41 2.55
C VAL A 56 -41.22 -8.95 1.91
N ASN A 57 -42.15 -9.45 2.72
CA ASN A 57 -43.48 -9.80 2.23
C ASN A 57 -44.16 -8.52 1.71
N ASP A 58 -44.78 -8.59 0.53
CA ASP A 58 -45.41 -7.44 -0.12
C ASP A 58 -46.62 -6.91 0.66
N GLN A 59 -47.34 -7.81 1.35
CA GLN A 59 -48.48 -7.48 2.19
C GLN A 59 -48.10 -7.05 3.62
N ALA A 60 -46.81 -7.01 3.95
CA ALA A 60 -46.37 -6.63 5.30
C ALA A 60 -46.77 -5.19 5.64
N GLY A 61 -47.49 -5.02 6.74
CA GLY A 61 -48.02 -3.72 7.18
C GLY A 61 -49.22 -3.23 6.37
N HIS A 62 -49.74 -4.03 5.42
CA HIS A 62 -50.93 -3.75 4.62
C HIS A 62 -52.17 -4.56 5.00
N GLN A 63 -52.00 -5.58 5.85
CA GLN A 63 -53.06 -6.49 6.28
C GLN A 63 -54.13 -5.82 7.18
N THR A 64 -53.83 -4.64 7.73
CA THR A 64 -54.72 -3.97 8.69
C THR A 64 -55.62 -2.96 8.00
N SER A 65 -56.94 -3.08 8.15
CA SER A 65 -57.91 -2.08 7.69
C SER A 65 -57.84 -0.83 8.58
N ALA A 66 -57.41 0.29 8.00
CA ALA A 66 -57.20 1.54 8.71
C ALA A 66 -57.47 2.75 7.80
N GLU A 67 -58.06 3.80 8.37
CA GLU A 67 -58.35 5.04 7.66
C GLU A 67 -57.94 6.23 8.52
N SER A 68 -57.59 7.35 7.89
CA SER A 68 -57.27 8.56 8.64
C SER A 68 -58.54 9.15 9.22
N TRP A 69 -58.51 9.57 10.48
CA TRP A 69 -59.64 10.26 11.10
C TRP A 69 -59.80 11.72 10.68
N GLY A 70 -58.89 12.24 9.84
CA GLY A 70 -58.89 13.64 9.42
C GLY A 70 -58.40 14.58 10.53
N THR A 71 -58.80 15.85 10.42
CA THR A 71 -58.51 16.91 11.40
C THR A 71 -59.57 16.97 12.51
N GLY A 72 -59.33 17.78 13.54
CA GLY A 72 -60.35 18.08 14.58
C GLY A 72 -60.44 17.06 15.72
N ARG A 73 -59.55 16.06 15.79
CA ARG A 73 -59.53 15.05 16.87
C ARG A 73 -58.32 15.14 17.80
N ALA A 74 -57.61 16.27 17.82
CA ALA A 74 -56.37 16.51 18.59
C ALA A 74 -55.28 15.41 18.42
N VAL A 75 -55.27 14.74 17.26
CA VAL A 75 -54.45 13.57 16.98
C VAL A 75 -53.92 13.66 15.53
N ALA A 76 -52.71 13.15 15.29
CA ALA A 76 -52.07 13.17 13.97
C ALA A 76 -52.90 12.44 12.88
N ARG A 77 -52.85 12.96 11.65
CA ARG A 77 -53.64 12.52 10.47
C ARG A 77 -53.19 11.18 9.85
N ILE A 78 -52.47 10.35 10.60
CA ILE A 78 -52.04 9.02 10.16
C ILE A 78 -53.26 8.06 10.16
N PRO A 79 -53.36 7.11 9.21
CA PRO A 79 -54.39 6.09 9.22
C PRO A 79 -54.41 5.29 10.52
N ARG A 80 -55.59 5.06 11.09
CA ARG A 80 -55.80 4.36 12.37
C ARG A 80 -56.69 3.15 12.21
N VAL A 81 -56.37 2.09 12.95
CA VAL A 81 -57.11 0.82 12.92
C VAL A 81 -58.54 1.05 13.43
N ARG A 82 -59.52 0.58 12.66
CA ARG A 82 -60.95 0.69 13.00
C ARG A 82 -61.35 -0.30 14.10
N GLY A 83 -62.48 -0.07 14.76
CA GLY A 83 -63.04 -0.91 15.82
C GLY A 83 -62.78 -0.40 17.24
N GLY A 84 -63.11 -1.22 18.25
CA GLY A 84 -62.99 -0.93 19.68
C GLY A 84 -62.70 -2.20 20.48
N GLY A 85 -62.53 -2.10 21.80
CA GLY A 85 -62.38 -3.27 22.68
C GLY A 85 -61.03 -4.02 22.62
N THR A 86 -60.07 -3.56 21.81
CA THR A 86 -58.70 -4.13 21.81
C THR A 86 -57.66 -3.01 21.91
N HIS A 87 -56.49 -3.33 22.48
CA HIS A 87 -55.37 -2.38 22.54
C HIS A 87 -54.85 -1.94 21.16
N ARG A 88 -55.20 -2.67 20.08
CA ARG A 88 -54.77 -2.35 18.72
C ARG A 88 -55.67 -1.29 18.05
N SER A 89 -56.94 -1.22 18.43
CA SER A 89 -57.91 -0.25 17.90
C SER A 89 -57.44 1.19 18.14
N GLY A 90 -57.59 2.07 17.15
CA GLY A 90 -57.17 3.47 17.23
C GLY A 90 -55.67 3.74 17.12
N GLN A 91 -54.80 2.72 17.06
CA GLN A 91 -53.36 2.88 16.82
C GLN A 91 -53.05 3.21 15.35
N GLY A 92 -51.91 3.87 15.11
CA GLY A 92 -51.43 4.16 13.76
C GLY A 92 -51.09 2.90 12.94
N ALA A 93 -51.35 2.95 11.64
CA ALA A 93 -51.13 1.88 10.68
C ALA A 93 -50.58 2.42 9.34
N PHE A 94 -50.15 1.52 8.45
CA PHE A 94 -49.53 1.74 7.13
C PHE A 94 -48.22 2.55 7.10
N GLY A 95 -48.09 3.64 7.84
CA GLY A 95 -46.93 4.53 7.81
C GLY A 95 -45.62 3.86 8.24
N ASN A 96 -44.51 4.25 7.64
CA ASN A 96 -43.17 3.75 7.99
C ASN A 96 -42.67 4.23 9.36
N MET A 97 -43.27 5.30 9.90
CA MET A 97 -43.07 5.74 11.29
C MET A 97 -43.94 5.00 12.30
N CYS A 98 -44.91 4.19 11.84
CA CYS A 98 -45.84 3.47 12.71
C CYS A 98 -45.30 2.09 13.09
N ARG A 99 -45.48 1.69 14.35
CA ARG A 99 -45.22 0.31 14.79
C ARG A 99 -46.17 -0.66 14.07
N GLY A 100 -45.61 -1.67 13.43
CA GLY A 100 -46.36 -2.64 12.63
C GLY A 100 -46.83 -2.11 11.26
N GLY A 101 -46.42 -0.90 10.87
CA GLY A 101 -46.62 -0.37 9.51
C GLY A 101 -45.62 -0.93 8.50
N ARG A 102 -45.77 -0.54 7.22
CA ARG A 102 -44.86 -0.98 6.16
C ARG A 102 -43.60 -0.13 6.13
N MET A 103 -42.47 -0.70 5.71
CA MET A 103 -41.25 0.09 5.49
C MET A 103 -41.35 0.98 4.24
N PHE A 104 -40.65 2.13 4.26
CA PHE A 104 -40.45 2.91 3.04
C PHE A 104 -39.52 2.18 2.08
N ALA A 105 -39.85 2.20 0.78
CA ALA A 105 -39.11 1.51 -0.28
C ALA A 105 -38.78 0.04 0.07
N PRO A 106 -39.79 -0.83 0.25
CA PRO A 106 -39.58 -2.22 0.63
C PRO A 106 -38.66 -2.94 -0.36
N THR A 107 -37.83 -3.84 0.16
CA THR A 107 -36.91 -4.61 -0.70
C THR A 107 -37.71 -5.48 -1.65
N LYS A 108 -37.46 -5.30 -2.96
CA LYS A 108 -38.15 -6.04 -4.02
C LYS A 108 -37.28 -7.16 -4.59
N PRO A 109 -37.89 -8.30 -5.01
CA PRO A 109 -37.13 -9.43 -5.53
C PRO A 109 -36.38 -9.09 -6.83
N TRP A 110 -36.95 -8.23 -7.68
CA TRP A 110 -36.38 -7.80 -8.98
C TRP A 110 -35.24 -6.78 -8.87
N ARG A 111 -34.68 -6.54 -7.68
CA ARG A 111 -33.44 -5.79 -7.54
C ARG A 111 -32.36 -6.41 -8.44
N ARG A 112 -31.54 -5.60 -9.12
CA ARG A 112 -30.44 -6.10 -9.96
C ARG A 112 -29.31 -6.70 -9.13
N TRP A 113 -29.41 -8.00 -8.82
CA TRP A 113 -28.42 -8.78 -8.06
C TRP A 113 -27.21 -9.14 -8.91
N HIS A 114 -27.46 -9.70 -10.09
CA HIS A 114 -26.42 -10.20 -10.98
C HIS A 114 -25.81 -9.09 -11.85
N ARG A 115 -24.52 -9.24 -12.16
CA ARG A 115 -23.75 -8.37 -13.03
C ARG A 115 -23.12 -9.19 -14.15
N HIS A 116 -23.45 -8.80 -15.38
CA HIS A 116 -22.73 -9.27 -16.55
C HIS A 116 -21.30 -8.72 -16.54
N ILE A 117 -20.33 -9.54 -16.93
CA ILE A 117 -18.93 -9.16 -17.01
C ILE A 117 -18.39 -9.75 -18.30
N ASN A 118 -17.72 -8.89 -19.07
CA ASN A 118 -17.14 -9.25 -20.36
C ASN A 118 -16.16 -10.41 -20.19
N VAL A 119 -16.22 -11.36 -21.12
CA VAL A 119 -15.40 -12.58 -21.09
C VAL A 119 -13.91 -12.23 -21.11
N ASN A 120 -13.49 -11.27 -21.94
CA ASN A 120 -12.09 -10.83 -21.99
C ASN A 120 -11.61 -10.17 -20.69
N GLN A 121 -12.46 -9.38 -20.01
CA GLN A 121 -12.12 -8.81 -18.69
C GLN A 121 -11.95 -9.91 -17.63
N LYS A 122 -12.83 -10.91 -17.62
CA LYS A 122 -12.69 -12.09 -16.74
C LYS A 122 -11.38 -12.82 -16.99
N ARG A 123 -11.05 -13.07 -18.27
CA ARG A 123 -9.80 -13.74 -18.66
C ARG A 123 -8.58 -12.91 -18.28
N TYR A 124 -8.61 -11.59 -18.47
CA TYR A 124 -7.54 -10.68 -18.04
C TYR A 124 -7.31 -10.78 -16.53
N ALA A 125 -8.38 -10.65 -15.73
CA ALA A 125 -8.28 -10.75 -14.27
C ALA A 125 -7.68 -12.10 -13.82
N LEU A 126 -8.08 -13.20 -14.47
CA LEU A 126 -7.56 -14.52 -14.17
C LEU A 126 -6.07 -14.64 -14.50
N VAL A 127 -5.66 -14.16 -15.68
CA VAL A 127 -4.25 -14.09 -16.10
C VAL A 127 -3.41 -13.26 -15.12
N SER A 128 -3.89 -12.08 -14.72
CA SER A 128 -3.21 -11.24 -13.73
C SER A 128 -3.08 -11.92 -12.36
N ALA A 129 -4.08 -12.71 -11.94
CA ALA A 129 -4.04 -13.44 -10.68
C ALA A 129 -3.02 -14.59 -10.70
N ILE A 130 -2.90 -15.31 -11.82
CA ILE A 130 -1.88 -16.37 -12.01
C ILE A 130 -0.48 -15.75 -12.08
N ALA A 131 -0.29 -14.67 -12.84
CA ALA A 131 0.99 -13.99 -12.89
C ALA A 131 1.46 -13.54 -11.49
N ALA A 132 0.53 -13.05 -10.67
CA ALA A 132 0.82 -12.64 -9.31
C ALA A 132 1.15 -13.79 -8.36
N SER A 133 0.65 -15.02 -8.59
CA SER A 133 1.01 -16.18 -7.74
C SER A 133 2.44 -16.66 -7.95
N GLY A 134 3.09 -16.28 -9.06
CA GLY A 134 4.51 -16.55 -9.29
C GLY A 134 5.45 -15.53 -8.64
N VAL A 135 4.94 -14.49 -7.98
CA VAL A 135 5.76 -13.44 -7.36
C VAL A 135 5.79 -13.63 -5.84
N PRO A 136 6.93 -14.03 -5.25
CA PRO A 136 7.03 -14.29 -3.81
C PRO A 136 6.56 -13.11 -2.94
N ALA A 137 6.96 -11.89 -3.30
CA ALA A 137 6.57 -10.69 -2.56
C ALA A 137 5.04 -10.47 -2.52
N LEU A 138 4.32 -10.77 -3.62
CA LEU A 138 2.87 -10.64 -3.64
C LEU A 138 2.21 -11.74 -2.80
N VAL A 139 2.73 -12.96 -2.84
CA VAL A 139 2.23 -14.09 -2.04
C VAL A 139 2.44 -13.86 -0.53
N GLN A 140 3.62 -13.38 -0.13
CA GLN A 140 3.91 -12.98 1.25
C GLN A 140 3.07 -11.80 1.70
N SER A 141 2.86 -10.78 0.83
CA SER A 141 2.05 -9.60 1.18
C SER A 141 0.60 -9.94 1.54
N LYS A 142 0.05 -11.01 0.93
CA LYS A 142 -1.27 -11.53 1.26
C LYS A 142 -1.31 -12.23 2.63
N GLY A 143 -0.15 -12.65 3.11
CA GLY A 143 0.03 -13.32 4.39
C GLY A 143 0.09 -14.83 4.29
N HIS A 144 0.50 -15.41 3.16
CA HIS A 144 0.89 -16.82 3.13
C HIS A 144 2.28 -17.00 3.73
N VAL A 145 2.48 -18.07 4.49
CA VAL A 145 3.80 -18.42 5.07
C VAL A 145 4.54 -19.29 4.06
N ILE A 146 5.50 -18.71 3.34
CA ILE A 146 6.20 -19.37 2.22
C ILE A 146 7.73 -19.36 2.37
N ASP A 147 8.23 -19.11 3.58
CA ASP A 147 9.65 -18.84 3.83
C ASP A 147 10.56 -20.05 3.56
N ASN A 148 10.06 -21.27 3.82
CA ASN A 148 10.79 -22.52 3.63
C ASN A 148 10.42 -23.26 2.33
N ILE A 149 9.69 -22.60 1.43
CA ILE A 149 9.29 -23.20 0.15
C ILE A 149 10.45 -23.05 -0.84
N PRO A 150 10.84 -24.12 -1.57
CA PRO A 150 12.05 -24.10 -2.38
C PRO A 150 11.96 -23.13 -3.57
N GLU A 151 10.79 -23.04 -4.22
CA GLU A 151 10.59 -22.24 -5.42
C GLU A 151 9.13 -21.78 -5.57
N LEU A 152 8.93 -20.62 -6.21
CA LEU A 152 7.63 -20.15 -6.71
C LEU A 152 7.76 -19.77 -8.19
N PRO A 153 6.80 -20.15 -9.06
CA PRO A 153 5.67 -21.08 -8.84
C PRO A 153 6.11 -22.49 -8.42
N LEU A 154 5.41 -23.08 -7.45
CA LEU A 154 5.70 -24.43 -6.98
C LEU A 154 5.01 -25.46 -7.88
N VAL A 155 5.81 -26.32 -8.53
CA VAL A 155 5.35 -27.41 -9.40
C VAL A 155 5.72 -28.75 -8.80
N VAL A 156 4.75 -29.65 -8.69
CA VAL A 156 4.90 -30.99 -8.12
C VAL A 156 4.57 -32.07 -9.15
N SER A 157 5.15 -33.25 -8.98
CA SER A 157 4.91 -34.39 -9.88
C SER A 157 3.45 -34.81 -9.91
N ASP A 158 3.03 -35.42 -11.02
CA ASP A 158 1.64 -35.83 -11.23
C ASP A 158 1.18 -36.96 -10.28
N LYS A 159 2.09 -37.66 -9.60
CA LYS A 159 1.76 -38.66 -8.57
C LYS A 159 0.88 -38.09 -7.44
N VAL A 160 0.98 -36.79 -7.18
CA VAL A 160 0.13 -36.08 -6.21
C VAL A 160 -1.37 -36.17 -6.57
N GLN A 161 -1.70 -36.38 -7.84
CA GLN A 161 -3.08 -36.54 -8.32
C GLN A 161 -3.71 -37.86 -7.85
N GLU A 162 -2.90 -38.90 -7.65
CA GLU A 162 -3.29 -40.25 -7.25
C GLU A 162 -3.53 -40.39 -5.74
N LEU A 163 -3.23 -39.34 -4.96
CA LEU A 163 -3.43 -39.36 -3.51
C LEU A 163 -4.93 -39.53 -3.20
N THR A 164 -5.27 -40.63 -2.54
CA THR A 164 -6.66 -40.96 -2.17
C THR A 164 -6.97 -40.68 -0.70
N LYS A 165 -5.96 -40.78 0.20
CA LYS A 165 -6.15 -40.64 1.65
C LYS A 165 -5.64 -39.29 2.15
N THR A 166 -6.40 -38.65 3.03
CA THR A 166 -6.02 -37.38 3.69
C THR A 166 -4.70 -37.48 4.45
N LYS A 167 -4.38 -38.64 5.04
CA LYS A 167 -3.10 -38.88 5.74
C LYS A 167 -1.90 -38.68 4.80
N GLN A 168 -2.01 -39.16 3.57
CA GLN A 168 -0.96 -39.00 2.55
C GLN A 168 -0.86 -37.54 2.11
N ALA A 169 -1.99 -36.86 1.86
CA ALA A 169 -2.00 -35.44 1.53
C ALA A 169 -1.37 -34.56 2.61
N VAL A 170 -1.62 -34.87 3.90
CA VAL A 170 -0.98 -34.18 5.03
C VAL A 170 0.52 -34.44 5.07
N ALA A 171 0.97 -35.68 4.84
CA ALA A 171 2.39 -36.01 4.78
C ALA A 171 3.11 -35.24 3.66
N PHE A 172 2.51 -35.19 2.48
CA PHE A 172 2.96 -34.42 1.32
C PHE A 172 3.06 -32.90 1.60
N LEU A 173 2.06 -32.32 2.27
CA LEU A 173 2.11 -30.88 2.59
C LEU A 173 3.17 -30.54 3.64
N LYS A 174 3.52 -31.50 4.50
CA LYS A 174 4.62 -31.37 5.47
C LYS A 174 5.98 -31.47 4.80
N SER A 175 6.18 -32.43 3.90
CA SER A 175 7.45 -32.58 3.18
C SER A 175 7.79 -31.34 2.35
N ILE A 176 6.80 -30.74 1.67
CA ILE A 176 7.00 -29.53 0.84
C ILE A 176 6.99 -28.23 1.66
N ASN A 177 7.04 -28.32 3.00
CA ASN A 177 7.06 -27.16 3.90
C ASN A 177 5.84 -26.22 3.79
N ALA A 178 4.76 -26.65 3.13
CA ALA A 178 3.50 -25.90 3.01
C ALA A 178 2.63 -25.97 4.28
N TRP A 179 2.99 -26.86 5.22
CA TRP A 179 2.23 -27.08 6.45
C TRP A 179 2.14 -25.85 7.36
N ALA A 180 3.16 -24.99 7.38
CA ALA A 180 3.15 -23.76 8.19
C ALA A 180 1.98 -22.82 7.82
N ASP A 181 1.64 -22.72 6.52
CA ASP A 181 0.50 -21.94 6.06
C ASP A 181 -0.84 -22.55 6.50
N ILE A 182 -0.92 -23.89 6.55
CA ILE A 182 -2.11 -24.62 7.00
C ILE A 182 -2.28 -24.50 8.52
N GLU A 183 -1.19 -24.60 9.28
CA GLU A 183 -1.22 -24.39 10.74
C GLU A 183 -1.73 -22.98 11.09
N LYS A 184 -1.33 -21.98 10.30
CA LYS A 184 -1.88 -20.62 10.39
C LYS A 184 -3.39 -20.58 10.11
N VAL A 185 -3.92 -21.41 9.21
CA VAL A 185 -5.37 -21.55 9.02
C VAL A 185 -6.02 -22.14 10.25
N TYR A 186 -5.50 -23.24 10.81
CA TYR A 186 -6.01 -23.87 12.03
C TYR A 186 -6.10 -22.85 13.18
N LYS A 187 -5.00 -22.13 13.47
CA LYS A 187 -4.94 -21.08 14.50
C LYS A 187 -5.90 -19.92 14.26
N SER A 188 -6.25 -19.64 13.01
CA SER A 188 -7.15 -18.53 12.65
C SER A 188 -8.65 -18.83 12.81
N ARG A 189 -9.02 -20.09 13.07
CA ARG A 189 -10.42 -20.51 13.11
C ARG A 189 -11.10 -19.92 14.34
N ARG A 190 -12.07 -19.03 14.12
CA ARG A 190 -12.82 -18.35 15.19
C ARG A 190 -14.30 -18.23 14.88
N LEU A 191 -15.11 -17.93 15.89
CA LEU A 191 -16.52 -17.65 15.72
C LEU A 191 -16.71 -16.31 14.98
N ARG A 192 -17.69 -16.27 14.07
CA ARG A 192 -18.05 -15.06 13.34
C ARG A 192 -18.73 -14.06 14.29
N ALA A 193 -18.27 -12.82 14.27
CA ALA A 193 -18.92 -11.73 14.98
C ALA A 193 -20.29 -11.38 14.34
N GLY A 194 -21.25 -10.94 15.18
CA GLY A 194 -22.58 -10.48 14.75
C GLY A 194 -23.58 -11.58 14.37
N LYS A 195 -24.65 -11.16 13.66
CA LYS A 195 -25.84 -12.00 13.34
C LYS A 195 -25.58 -13.12 12.33
N GLY A 196 -24.38 -13.21 11.75
CA GLY A 196 -24.03 -14.26 10.79
C GLY A 196 -24.06 -15.68 11.39
N LYS A 197 -23.88 -15.80 12.71
CA LYS A 197 -23.93 -17.09 13.43
C LYS A 197 -25.29 -17.79 13.26
N MET A 198 -26.39 -17.03 13.31
CA MET A 198 -27.75 -17.54 13.13
C MET A 198 -28.08 -17.90 11.67
N ARG A 199 -27.23 -17.49 10.71
CA ARG A 199 -27.45 -17.69 9.27
C ARG A 199 -26.48 -18.73 8.69
N ASN A 200 -26.24 -19.82 9.42
CA ASN A 200 -25.35 -20.93 9.06
C ASN A 200 -23.90 -20.52 8.70
N ARG A 201 -23.42 -19.37 9.21
CA ARG A 201 -22.07 -18.83 8.95
C ARG A 201 -21.32 -18.63 10.26
N ARG A 202 -21.40 -19.62 11.15
CA ARG A 202 -20.92 -19.53 12.54
C ARG A 202 -19.40 -19.40 12.68
N ARG A 203 -18.61 -19.98 11.79
CA ARG A 203 -17.13 -19.96 11.86
C ARG A 203 -16.52 -19.22 10.67
N ILE A 204 -15.36 -18.62 10.89
CA ILE A 204 -14.49 -18.02 9.87
C ILE A 204 -13.06 -18.53 10.05
N GLN A 205 -12.33 -18.62 8.96
CA GLN A 205 -10.92 -19.04 8.92
C GLN A 205 -10.22 -18.39 7.73
N ARG A 206 -8.89 -18.35 7.75
CA ARG A 206 -8.07 -17.90 6.62
C ARG A 206 -8.13 -18.90 5.45
N ARG A 207 -7.76 -18.44 4.27
CA ARG A 207 -7.57 -19.30 3.09
C ARG A 207 -6.10 -19.69 3.03
N GLY A 208 -5.83 -20.99 2.86
CA GLY A 208 -4.49 -21.54 2.72
C GLY A 208 -4.14 -21.78 1.25
N PRO A 209 -3.27 -22.76 0.96
CA PRO A 209 -2.84 -23.05 -0.40
C PRO A 209 -4.00 -23.46 -1.31
N LEU A 210 -3.84 -23.18 -2.59
CA LEU A 210 -4.70 -23.68 -3.65
C LEU A 210 -3.95 -24.76 -4.42
N VAL A 211 -4.51 -25.97 -4.52
CA VAL A 211 -3.95 -27.04 -5.35
C VAL A 211 -4.63 -27.02 -6.71
N ILE A 212 -3.86 -26.86 -7.77
CA ILE A 212 -4.34 -26.92 -9.15
C ILE A 212 -3.81 -28.17 -9.82
N TYR A 213 -4.73 -28.98 -10.33
CA TYR A 213 -4.45 -30.29 -10.90
C TYR A 213 -4.96 -30.37 -12.35
N GLY A 214 -4.40 -31.31 -13.12
CA GLY A 214 -4.84 -31.62 -14.49
C GLY A 214 -6.07 -32.52 -14.46
N ASN A 215 -5.90 -33.74 -13.92
CA ASN A 215 -6.94 -34.75 -13.82
C ASN A 215 -7.29 -35.08 -12.36
N ASP A 216 -8.54 -35.44 -12.09
CA ASP A 216 -8.96 -35.86 -10.75
C ASP A 216 -8.89 -37.39 -10.64
N GLN A 217 -7.84 -37.91 -10.01
CA GLN A 217 -7.65 -39.33 -9.72
C GLN A 217 -7.89 -39.67 -8.22
N GLY A 218 -8.43 -38.73 -7.44
CA GLY A 218 -8.60 -38.89 -5.99
C GLY A 218 -8.17 -37.67 -5.19
N VAL A 219 -7.35 -36.80 -5.80
CA VAL A 219 -6.79 -35.58 -5.18
C VAL A 219 -7.86 -34.72 -4.51
N VAL A 220 -9.03 -34.52 -5.13
CA VAL A 220 -10.07 -33.67 -4.53
C VAL A 220 -10.56 -34.27 -3.22
N ARG A 221 -10.73 -35.60 -3.15
CA ARG A 221 -11.20 -36.30 -1.94
C ARG A 221 -10.14 -36.27 -0.84
N ALA A 222 -8.86 -36.47 -1.18
CA ALA A 222 -7.76 -36.45 -0.22
C ALA A 222 -7.56 -35.06 0.42
N PHE A 223 -7.68 -33.98 -0.36
CA PHE A 223 -7.41 -32.63 0.13
C PHE A 223 -8.63 -31.91 0.73
N ARG A 224 -9.89 -32.27 0.41
CA ARG A 224 -11.08 -31.48 0.84
C ARG A 224 -11.23 -31.32 2.34
N ASN A 225 -10.75 -32.29 3.13
CA ASN A 225 -10.93 -32.30 4.58
C ASN A 225 -9.91 -31.42 5.32
N ILE A 226 -8.84 -30.99 4.64
CA ILE A 226 -7.80 -30.14 5.22
C ILE A 226 -8.31 -28.69 5.22
N PRO A 227 -8.33 -27.99 6.36
CA PRO A 227 -8.94 -26.67 6.44
C PRO A 227 -8.15 -25.63 5.65
N GLY A 228 -8.87 -24.82 4.87
CA GLY A 228 -8.31 -23.69 4.13
C GLY A 228 -7.73 -24.05 2.78
N ILE A 229 -7.53 -25.33 2.49
CA ILE A 229 -7.14 -25.80 1.16
C ILE A 229 -8.36 -25.76 0.24
N ASP A 230 -8.14 -25.29 -0.98
CA ASP A 230 -9.08 -25.46 -2.06
C ASP A 230 -8.40 -26.26 -3.18
N CYS A 231 -9.15 -27.09 -3.91
CA CYS A 231 -8.70 -27.76 -5.12
C CYS A 231 -9.50 -27.24 -6.32
N ILE A 232 -8.84 -27.08 -7.47
CA ILE A 232 -9.46 -26.64 -8.73
C ILE A 232 -8.78 -27.35 -9.92
N PRO A 233 -9.53 -27.84 -10.92
CA PRO A 233 -8.93 -28.31 -12.17
C PRO A 233 -8.48 -27.12 -13.05
N VAL A 234 -7.35 -27.26 -13.73
CA VAL A 234 -6.75 -26.19 -14.55
C VAL A 234 -7.71 -25.66 -15.63
N ALA A 235 -8.54 -26.53 -16.22
CA ALA A 235 -9.53 -26.15 -17.24
C ALA A 235 -10.64 -25.20 -16.71
N LYS A 236 -10.98 -25.27 -15.40
CA LYS A 236 -12.09 -24.51 -14.79
C LYS A 236 -11.61 -23.58 -13.67
N MET A 237 -10.51 -22.87 -13.90
CA MET A 237 -9.97 -21.89 -12.95
C MET A 237 -10.97 -20.77 -12.62
N ASN A 238 -11.09 -20.47 -11.33
CA ASN A 238 -12.04 -19.48 -10.81
C ASN A 238 -11.29 -18.33 -10.12
N LEU A 239 -11.58 -17.09 -10.53
CA LEU A 239 -11.00 -15.88 -9.94
C LEU A 239 -11.29 -15.74 -8.44
N LEU A 240 -12.48 -16.13 -7.97
CA LEU A 240 -12.86 -16.04 -6.55
C LEU A 240 -11.97 -16.92 -5.65
N LYS A 241 -11.44 -18.02 -6.20
CA LYS A 241 -10.52 -18.89 -5.49
C LYS A 241 -9.05 -18.48 -5.72
N LEU A 242 -8.68 -17.95 -6.88
CA LEU A 242 -7.31 -17.45 -7.14
C LEU A 242 -7.01 -16.14 -6.38
N ALA A 243 -7.96 -15.23 -6.35
CA ALA A 243 -7.85 -13.92 -5.72
C ALA A 243 -8.98 -13.70 -4.69
N PRO A 244 -9.03 -14.48 -3.59
CA PRO A 244 -10.05 -14.32 -2.57
C PRO A 244 -10.03 -12.90 -2.00
N GLY A 245 -11.20 -12.26 -2.00
CA GLY A 245 -11.35 -10.87 -1.55
C GLY A 245 -10.93 -9.82 -2.58
N GLY A 246 -10.58 -10.22 -3.81
CA GLY A 246 -10.08 -9.30 -4.84
C GLY A 246 -8.57 -9.00 -4.73
N HIS A 247 -7.88 -9.61 -3.75
CA HIS A 247 -6.44 -9.48 -3.57
C HIS A 247 -5.70 -10.60 -4.30
N VAL A 248 -4.72 -10.22 -5.13
CA VAL A 248 -3.85 -11.15 -5.87
C VAL A 248 -2.79 -11.81 -4.96
N GLY A 249 -2.05 -12.79 -5.47
CA GLY A 249 -0.97 -13.44 -4.72
C GLY A 249 -1.44 -14.50 -3.73
N ARG A 250 -2.36 -15.40 -4.13
CA ARG A 250 -2.61 -16.63 -3.34
C ARG A 250 -1.45 -17.60 -3.54
N PHE A 251 -1.07 -18.35 -2.51
CA PHE A 251 -0.12 -19.45 -2.66
C PHE A 251 -0.79 -20.61 -3.42
N ILE A 252 -0.18 -21.03 -4.53
CA ILE A 252 -0.71 -22.06 -5.44
C ILE A 252 0.34 -23.15 -5.61
N ILE A 253 -0.11 -24.40 -5.50
CA ILE A 253 0.65 -25.62 -5.80
C ILE A 253 0.11 -26.18 -7.11
N TRP A 254 0.97 -26.33 -8.11
CA TRP A 254 0.61 -26.82 -9.44
C TRP A 254 1.10 -28.25 -9.63
N THR A 255 0.28 -29.13 -10.21
CA THR A 255 0.79 -30.39 -10.75
C THR A 255 1.48 -30.18 -12.09
N GLU A 256 2.41 -31.05 -12.43
CA GLU A 256 3.22 -31.00 -13.64
C GLU A 256 2.35 -30.85 -14.91
N SER A 257 1.41 -31.77 -15.11
CA SER A 257 0.45 -31.73 -16.22
C SER A 257 -0.38 -30.44 -16.25
N ALA A 258 -0.85 -29.96 -15.09
CA ALA A 258 -1.62 -28.72 -15.00
C ALA A 258 -0.79 -27.52 -15.45
N PHE A 259 0.50 -27.49 -15.09
CA PHE A 259 1.40 -26.41 -15.41
C PHE A 259 1.70 -26.36 -16.91
N GLN A 260 1.93 -27.51 -17.54
CA GLN A 260 2.14 -27.62 -19.00
C GLN A 260 0.87 -27.27 -19.81
N GLU A 261 -0.32 -27.53 -19.27
CA GLU A 261 -1.58 -27.21 -19.95
C GLU A 261 -1.86 -25.69 -20.04
N LEU A 262 -1.24 -24.87 -19.19
CA LEU A 262 -1.48 -23.41 -19.15
C LEU A 262 -1.21 -22.73 -20.49
N ASP A 263 -0.10 -23.07 -21.16
CA ASP A 263 0.24 -22.48 -22.46
C ASP A 263 -0.74 -22.94 -23.55
N LYS A 264 -1.26 -24.17 -23.48
CA LYS A 264 -2.34 -24.63 -24.39
C LYS A 264 -3.64 -23.85 -24.14
N LEU A 265 -3.98 -23.60 -22.86
CA LEU A 265 -5.22 -22.95 -22.43
C LEU A 265 -5.26 -21.44 -22.67
N TYR A 266 -4.14 -20.74 -22.56
CA TYR A 266 -4.09 -19.27 -22.67
C TYR A 266 -3.26 -18.77 -23.85
N GLY A 267 -2.43 -19.60 -24.44
CA GLY A 267 -1.49 -19.21 -25.49
C GLY A 267 -0.29 -18.43 -24.94
N THR A 268 0.59 -18.04 -25.86
CA THR A 268 1.66 -17.07 -25.61
C THR A 268 1.32 -15.75 -26.33
N TRP A 269 2.16 -14.71 -26.24
CA TRP A 269 1.94 -13.51 -27.06
C TRP A 269 2.11 -13.75 -28.57
N LYS A 270 2.89 -14.77 -28.96
CA LYS A 270 3.13 -15.14 -30.36
C LYS A 270 2.07 -16.11 -30.88
N THR A 271 1.63 -17.05 -30.03
CA THR A 271 0.69 -18.12 -30.38
C THR A 271 -0.63 -17.94 -29.63
N ALA A 272 -1.73 -17.83 -30.36
CA ALA A 272 -3.05 -17.71 -29.74
C ALA A 272 -3.44 -18.96 -28.91
N SER A 273 -4.40 -18.80 -28.01
CA SER A 273 -4.94 -19.93 -27.23
C SER A 273 -5.59 -20.98 -28.12
N LYS A 274 -5.30 -22.26 -27.87
CA LYS A 274 -5.93 -23.39 -28.58
C LYS A 274 -7.38 -23.63 -28.11
N VAL A 275 -7.64 -23.44 -26.81
CA VAL A 275 -8.94 -23.75 -26.20
C VAL A 275 -9.88 -22.54 -26.21
N LYS A 276 -9.34 -21.33 -26.04
CA LYS A 276 -10.14 -20.11 -25.91
C LYS A 276 -10.17 -19.37 -27.23
N LYS A 277 -11.24 -19.59 -28.00
CA LYS A 277 -11.49 -18.89 -29.27
C LYS A 277 -11.31 -17.37 -29.11
N GLY A 278 -10.50 -16.78 -30.01
CA GLY A 278 -10.24 -15.34 -30.08
C GLY A 278 -9.51 -14.74 -28.87
N PHE A 279 -8.85 -15.56 -28.05
CA PHE A 279 -8.10 -15.08 -26.90
C PHE A 279 -6.59 -15.06 -27.16
N ASN A 280 -5.96 -13.94 -26.83
CA ASN A 280 -4.51 -13.78 -26.74
C ASN A 280 -4.17 -13.16 -25.37
N LEU A 281 -2.93 -13.36 -24.90
CA LEU A 281 -2.44 -12.77 -23.67
C LEU A 281 -2.45 -11.24 -23.75
N PRO A 282 -2.82 -10.55 -22.65
CA PRO A 282 -2.79 -9.09 -22.62
C PRO A 282 -1.35 -8.58 -22.77
N MET A 283 -1.17 -7.60 -23.67
CA MET A 283 0.12 -6.95 -23.88
C MET A 283 0.46 -6.04 -22.68
N PRO A 284 1.69 -6.12 -22.14
CA PRO A 284 2.14 -5.18 -21.13
C PRO A 284 2.32 -3.78 -21.73
N LYS A 285 1.83 -2.74 -21.04
CA LYS A 285 1.99 -1.35 -21.49
C LYS A 285 3.43 -0.83 -21.36
N MET A 286 4.20 -1.37 -20.41
CA MET A 286 5.60 -1.04 -20.19
C MET A 286 6.43 -2.29 -20.44
N GLY A 287 7.46 -2.21 -21.31
CA GLY A 287 8.39 -3.31 -21.55
C GLY A 287 9.26 -3.61 -20.32
N ASN A 288 9.78 -2.57 -19.68
CA ASN A 288 10.48 -2.65 -18.40
C ASN A 288 9.71 -1.93 -17.31
N THR A 289 9.41 -2.61 -16.21
CA THR A 289 8.70 -2.05 -15.05
C THR A 289 9.63 -1.60 -13.92
N ASP A 290 10.95 -1.83 -14.05
CA ASP A 290 11.93 -1.33 -13.09
C ASP A 290 12.25 0.14 -13.38
N LEU A 291 11.47 1.02 -12.76
CA LEU A 291 11.65 2.47 -12.85
C LEU A 291 13.02 2.90 -12.32
N THR A 292 13.56 2.21 -11.30
CA THR A 292 14.85 2.60 -10.73
C THR A 292 16.00 2.36 -11.70
N ARG A 293 15.96 1.26 -12.46
CA ARG A 293 16.92 1.00 -13.54
C ARG A 293 16.77 2.01 -14.66
N LEU A 294 15.54 2.31 -15.08
CA LEU A 294 15.29 3.32 -16.13
C LEU A 294 15.85 4.69 -15.71
N LEU A 295 15.50 5.19 -14.52
CA LEU A 295 15.97 6.49 -14.03
C LEU A 295 17.48 6.58 -13.78
N LYS A 296 18.14 5.44 -13.56
CA LYS A 296 19.59 5.35 -13.37
C LYS A 296 20.36 5.11 -14.67
N SER A 297 19.68 4.93 -15.79
CA SER A 297 20.34 4.65 -17.07
C SER A 297 21.21 5.82 -17.51
N GLU A 298 22.31 5.52 -18.18
CA GLU A 298 23.29 6.53 -18.60
C GLU A 298 22.69 7.49 -19.63
N GLU A 299 21.81 6.98 -20.50
CA GLU A 299 21.13 7.75 -21.52
C GLU A 299 20.25 8.85 -20.90
N ILE A 300 19.51 8.52 -19.83
CA ILE A 300 18.71 9.51 -19.10
C ILE A 300 19.65 10.46 -18.34
N ARG A 301 20.63 9.93 -17.60
CA ARG A 301 21.54 10.75 -16.78
C ARG A 301 22.35 11.76 -17.58
N LYS A 302 22.73 11.44 -18.81
CA LYS A 302 23.49 12.33 -19.71
C LYS A 302 22.73 13.61 -20.05
N VAL A 303 21.40 13.57 -20.07
CA VAL A 303 20.54 14.72 -20.46
C VAL A 303 19.95 15.44 -19.24
N LEU A 304 20.04 14.84 -18.04
CA LEU A 304 19.47 15.43 -16.83
C LEU A 304 20.23 16.70 -16.38
N ARG A 305 19.46 17.70 -15.95
CA ARG A 305 19.98 18.88 -15.25
C ARG A 305 20.37 18.51 -13.81
N PRO A 306 21.29 19.26 -13.17
CA PRO A 306 21.64 19.05 -11.76
C PRO A 306 20.40 19.24 -10.87
N ALA A 307 20.27 18.38 -9.85
CA ALA A 307 19.14 18.42 -8.94
C ALA A 307 19.14 19.71 -8.10
N GLN A 308 18.01 20.41 -8.10
CA GLN A 308 17.80 21.58 -7.24
C GLN A 308 17.34 21.13 -5.85
N THR A 309 18.28 21.02 -4.90
CA THR A 309 18.01 20.56 -3.53
C THR A 309 17.68 21.70 -2.55
N LYS A 310 17.67 22.96 -3.03
CA LYS A 310 17.42 24.12 -2.19
C LYS A 310 15.94 24.23 -1.84
N VAL A 311 15.59 23.84 -0.61
CA VAL A 311 14.25 24.06 -0.05
C VAL A 311 14.13 25.49 0.47
N ILE A 312 13.37 26.32 -0.23
CA ILE A 312 13.05 27.69 0.21
C ILE A 312 11.94 27.61 1.26
N ARG A 313 12.29 27.77 2.52
CA ARG A 313 11.31 27.83 3.62
C ARG A 313 10.74 29.24 3.73
N ARG A 314 9.47 29.32 4.14
CA ARG A 314 8.86 30.61 4.51
C ARG A 314 9.66 31.24 5.64
N VAL A 315 10.29 32.37 5.35
CA VAL A 315 11.02 33.14 6.36
C VAL A 315 10.00 33.95 7.15
N ARG A 316 10.02 33.84 8.48
CA ARG A 316 9.21 34.73 9.34
C ARG A 316 9.72 36.15 9.16
N LYS A 317 8.83 37.06 8.73
CA LYS A 317 9.14 38.48 8.68
C LYS A 317 9.30 38.99 10.12
N HIS A 318 10.52 39.25 10.54
CA HIS A 318 10.80 39.89 11.82
C HIS A 318 10.52 41.40 11.71
N ASN A 319 9.82 41.97 12.69
CA ASN A 319 9.61 43.42 12.74
C ASN A 319 10.98 44.12 13.00
N PRO A 320 11.48 44.96 12.08
CA PRO A 320 12.78 45.62 12.22
C PRO A 320 12.88 46.57 13.41
N LEU A 321 11.78 47.23 13.78
CA LEU A 321 11.76 48.17 14.92
C LEU A 321 11.91 47.45 16.26
N ARG A 322 11.44 46.19 16.34
CA ARG A 322 11.58 45.34 17.53
C ARG A 322 12.81 44.44 17.50
N ASN A 323 13.33 44.12 16.31
CA ASN A 323 14.49 43.23 16.12
C ASN A 323 15.65 43.96 15.44
N GLN A 324 16.66 44.30 16.23
CA GLN A 324 17.84 45.04 15.75
C GLN A 324 18.57 44.34 14.60
N ARG A 325 18.68 43.00 14.60
CA ARG A 325 19.36 42.29 13.49
C ARG A 325 18.56 42.39 12.18
N ALA A 326 17.23 42.35 12.27
CA ALA A 326 16.38 42.59 11.11
C ALA A 326 16.51 44.04 10.62
N MET A 327 16.62 45.01 11.53
CA MET A 327 16.88 46.41 11.15
C MET A 327 18.24 46.57 10.47
N LEU A 328 19.30 45.97 11.02
CA LEU A 328 20.64 46.08 10.45
C LEU A 328 20.77 45.40 9.09
N LYS A 329 20.05 44.29 8.88
CA LYS A 329 19.98 43.62 7.58
C LYS A 329 19.31 44.49 6.51
N LEU A 330 18.39 45.36 6.90
CA LEU A 330 17.66 46.25 5.99
C LEU A 330 18.31 47.64 5.86
N ASN A 331 18.80 48.19 6.96
CA ASN A 331 19.46 49.49 7.07
C ASN A 331 20.62 49.42 8.08
N PRO A 332 21.87 49.22 7.61
CA PRO A 332 23.06 49.22 8.45
C PRO A 332 23.31 50.56 9.18
N TYR A 333 22.91 51.69 8.59
CA TYR A 333 23.13 53.02 9.15
C TYR A 333 22.34 53.28 10.45
N ALA A 334 21.28 52.50 10.68
CA ALA A 334 20.54 52.52 11.95
C ALA A 334 21.45 52.24 13.17
N ALA A 335 22.56 51.49 13.00
CA ALA A 335 23.54 51.27 14.06
C ALA A 335 24.22 52.57 14.50
N VAL A 336 24.63 53.39 13.53
CA VAL A 336 25.34 54.65 13.75
C VAL A 336 24.41 55.66 14.41
N LEU A 337 23.21 55.83 13.87
CA LEU A 337 22.20 56.72 14.43
C LEU A 337 21.83 56.34 15.87
N LYS A 338 21.59 55.04 16.14
CA LYS A 338 21.27 54.57 17.48
C LYS A 338 22.43 54.80 18.45
N ARG A 339 23.68 54.59 18.03
CA ARG A 339 24.86 54.86 18.86
C ARG A 339 25.03 56.34 19.16
N ASN A 340 24.88 57.21 18.16
CA ASN A 340 24.95 58.66 18.34
C ASN A 340 23.84 59.16 19.27
N ALA A 341 22.62 58.62 19.13
CA ALA A 341 21.50 58.94 20.02
C ALA A 341 21.77 58.51 21.47
N ILE A 342 22.31 57.31 21.70
CA ILE A 342 22.68 56.84 23.05
C ILE A 342 23.74 57.75 23.67
N LEU A 343 24.80 58.08 22.94
CA LEU A 343 25.85 58.99 23.42
C LEU A 343 25.29 60.38 23.75
N THR A 344 24.39 60.90 22.90
CA THR A 344 23.75 62.20 23.13
C THR A 344 22.84 62.17 24.35
N MET A 345 22.08 61.08 24.56
CA MET A 345 21.24 60.88 25.74
C MET A 345 22.08 60.81 27.02
N GLN A 346 23.17 60.04 27.03
CA GLN A 346 24.08 59.93 28.18
C GLN A 346 24.64 61.30 28.58
N ARG A 347 25.05 62.12 27.60
CA ARG A 347 25.48 63.50 27.83
C ARG A 347 24.38 64.35 28.49
N ARG A 348 23.13 64.25 28.02
CA ARG A 348 21.99 65.00 28.58
C ARG A 348 21.64 64.57 30.00
N VAL A 349 21.60 63.25 30.26
CA VAL A 349 21.32 62.71 31.61
C VAL A 349 22.39 63.16 32.59
N LYS A 350 23.66 63.09 32.18
CA LYS A 350 24.78 63.58 32.98
C LYS A 350 24.66 65.08 33.26
N ALA A 351 24.45 65.91 32.24
CA ALA A 351 24.25 67.34 32.42
C ALA A 351 23.07 67.68 33.37
N LYS A 352 21.97 66.91 33.31
CA LYS A 352 20.83 67.06 34.22
C LYS A 352 21.17 66.62 35.65
N ALA A 353 21.92 65.52 35.81
CA ALA A 353 22.40 65.07 37.11
C ALA A 353 23.35 66.09 37.74
N ASP A 354 24.28 66.64 36.96
CA ASP A 354 25.22 67.67 37.39
C ASP A 354 24.49 68.97 37.79
N PHE A 355 23.45 69.35 37.03
CA PHE A 355 22.59 70.50 37.36
C PHE A 355 21.81 70.29 38.68
N LEU A 356 21.24 69.10 38.89
CA LEU A 356 20.52 68.77 40.12
C LEU A 356 21.46 68.65 41.32
N ALA A 357 22.67 68.10 41.15
CA ALA A 357 23.69 68.02 42.17
C ALA A 357 24.19 69.41 42.59
N LYS A 358 24.44 70.32 41.64
CA LYS A 358 24.72 71.74 41.92
C LYS A 358 23.58 72.42 42.69
N LYS A 359 22.33 72.13 42.35
CA LYS A 359 21.15 72.69 43.04
C LYS A 359 20.94 72.09 44.44
N ARG A 360 21.44 70.88 44.71
CA ARG A 360 21.40 70.19 46.01
C ARG A 360 22.65 70.42 46.88
N GLY A 361 23.64 71.18 46.40
CA GLY A 361 24.87 71.47 47.14
C GLY A 361 25.87 70.30 47.21
N GLU A 362 25.66 69.21 46.47
CA GLU A 362 26.58 68.08 46.41
C GLU A 362 27.71 68.38 45.40
N LYS A 363 28.96 68.03 45.76
CA LYS A 363 30.12 68.22 44.88
C LYS A 363 30.01 67.30 43.65
N VAL A 364 29.82 67.89 42.47
CA VAL A 364 29.86 67.17 41.19
C VAL A 364 31.28 66.63 40.98
N ALA A 365 31.43 65.31 40.84
CA ALA A 365 32.72 64.70 40.55
C ALA A 365 33.27 65.22 39.21
N PRO A 366 34.55 65.61 39.12
CA PRO A 366 35.12 66.13 37.89
C PRO A 366 35.06 65.08 36.78
N GLU A 367 34.81 65.55 35.56
CA GLU A 367 34.87 64.72 34.36
C GLU A 367 36.26 64.09 34.23
N VAL A 368 36.41 62.83 34.63
CA VAL A 368 37.54 62.02 34.19
C VAL A 368 37.36 61.86 32.68
N ARG A 369 38.02 62.70 31.90
CA ARG A 369 38.36 62.40 30.52
C ARG A 369 39.26 61.17 30.58
N GLU A 370 38.67 59.96 30.56
CA GLU A 370 39.44 58.80 30.19
C GLU A 370 40.01 59.07 28.81
N ALA A 371 41.32 59.21 28.77
CA ALA A 371 42.09 59.43 27.56
C ALA A 371 41.66 58.40 26.51
N ARG A 372 41.20 58.89 25.36
CA ARG A 372 41.33 58.15 24.09
C ARG A 372 42.82 58.02 23.80
N ASN A 373 43.48 57.13 24.52
CA ASN A 373 44.82 56.60 24.23
C ASN A 373 44.99 55.29 25.01
N VAL A 374 44.21 54.28 24.61
CA VAL A 374 44.76 52.92 24.62
C VAL A 374 45.28 52.67 23.22
N LYS A 375 46.59 52.83 23.10
CA LYS A 375 47.42 52.38 21.98
C LYS A 375 46.97 51.00 21.51
N LEU A 376 46.92 50.83 20.19
CA LEU A 376 47.15 49.55 19.54
C LEU A 376 48.36 48.87 20.21
N GLY A 377 48.11 47.77 20.89
CA GLY A 377 49.12 47.00 21.62
C GLY A 377 48.58 45.61 21.92
N SER A 378 48.76 44.73 20.95
CA SER A 378 48.90 43.27 21.11
C SER A 378 48.69 42.71 22.53
N LYS A 379 47.50 42.18 22.80
CA LYS A 379 47.34 40.98 23.62
C LYS A 379 46.39 40.02 22.93
N LYS A 380 47.01 39.05 22.27
CA LYS A 380 46.50 37.68 22.14
C LYS A 380 45.86 37.28 23.48
N VAL A 381 44.53 37.29 23.55
CA VAL A 381 43.81 36.33 24.38
C VAL A 381 42.89 35.58 23.44
N ALA A 382 43.45 34.50 22.91
CA ALA A 382 42.67 33.39 22.42
C ALA A 382 41.71 32.97 23.55
N LYS A 383 40.46 33.43 23.51
CA LYS A 383 39.38 32.72 24.17
C LYS A 383 39.13 31.46 23.34
N LYS A 384 39.96 30.46 23.60
CA LYS A 384 39.64 29.04 23.39
C LYS A 384 38.27 28.83 24.03
N VAL A 385 37.23 28.83 23.21
CA VAL A 385 36.07 27.99 23.52
C VAL A 385 36.65 26.57 23.56
N LYS A 386 36.74 25.99 24.76
CA LYS A 386 36.88 24.54 24.90
C LYS A 386 35.62 23.94 24.28
N ARG A 387 35.69 23.71 22.97
CA ARG A 387 34.77 22.86 22.23
C ARG A 387 34.94 21.44 22.76
N THR A 388 33.83 20.77 23.09
CA THR A 388 33.82 19.35 23.43
C THR A 388 34.48 18.53 22.31
N PRO A 389 35.04 17.34 22.59
CA PRO A 389 35.72 16.50 21.59
C PRO A 389 34.87 16.27 20.33
N GLU A 390 33.54 16.18 20.47
CA GLU A 390 32.59 16.03 19.36
C GLU A 390 32.58 17.22 18.39
N GLN A 391 32.72 18.44 18.89
CA GLN A 391 32.69 19.66 18.08
C GLN A 391 33.99 19.88 17.28
N LYS A 392 35.10 19.21 17.64
CA LYS A 392 36.35 19.23 16.85
C LYS A 392 36.36 18.21 15.71
N LYS A 393 35.65 17.08 15.86
CA LYS A 393 35.52 16.05 14.81
C LYS A 393 34.69 16.56 13.62
N ALA A 394 33.68 17.40 13.87
CA ALA A 394 32.78 17.92 12.84
C ALA A 394 33.39 18.98 11.89
N LEU A 395 34.49 19.65 12.27
CA LEU A 395 35.10 20.73 11.49
C LEU A 395 36.38 20.34 10.73
N ARG A 396 36.97 19.18 11.05
CA ARG A 396 38.07 18.57 10.28
C ARG A 396 37.58 17.72 9.10
N ALA A 397 36.29 17.40 9.04
CA ALA A 397 35.67 16.76 7.89
C ALA A 397 35.24 17.81 6.85
N LYS A 398 36.20 18.45 6.18
CA LYS A 398 36.00 18.81 4.77
C LYS A 398 36.56 17.66 3.93
N PRO A 399 35.80 17.11 2.96
CA PRO A 399 36.32 16.10 2.06
C PRO A 399 37.49 16.70 1.27
N SER A 400 38.66 16.08 1.40
CA SER A 400 39.75 16.26 0.45
C SER A 400 39.25 15.88 -0.93
N LEU A 401 39.28 16.83 -1.86
CA LEU A 401 39.26 16.52 -3.28
C LEU A 401 40.47 15.62 -3.59
N PRO A 402 40.32 14.53 -4.35
CA PRO A 402 41.44 13.70 -4.78
C PRO A 402 42.39 14.54 -5.66
N LYS A 403 43.70 14.40 -5.43
CA LYS A 403 44.76 15.02 -6.24
C LYS A 403 44.62 14.56 -7.71
N PRO A 404 44.80 15.45 -8.70
CA PRO A 404 44.88 15.04 -10.09
C PRO A 404 46.14 14.19 -10.30
N VAL A 405 45.95 13.00 -10.86
CA VAL A 405 47.02 12.16 -11.39
C VAL A 405 47.66 12.93 -12.54
N LYS A 406 48.96 13.19 -12.44
CA LYS A 406 49.76 13.72 -13.56
C LYS A 406 49.72 12.69 -14.69
N GLU A 407 49.03 13.03 -15.78
CA GLU A 407 49.24 12.38 -17.08
C GLU A 407 50.72 12.56 -17.46
N LYS A 408 51.43 11.44 -17.56
CA LYS A 408 52.73 11.40 -18.24
C LYS A 408 52.47 11.71 -19.71
N LYS A 409 53.06 12.80 -20.20
CA LYS A 409 53.19 13.11 -21.64
C LYS A 409 53.73 11.87 -22.36
N ALA A 410 52.94 11.31 -23.27
CA ALA A 410 53.44 10.39 -24.29
C ALA A 410 54.13 11.23 -25.38
N ALA A 411 55.38 10.86 -25.69
CA ALA A 411 56.16 11.43 -26.78
C ALA A 411 55.54 11.11 -28.15
N PRO A 412 55.76 11.94 -29.19
CA PRO A 412 55.27 11.67 -30.53
C PRO A 412 56.06 10.51 -31.16
N LYS A 413 55.38 9.44 -31.59
CA LYS A 413 56.00 8.42 -32.44
C LYS A 413 56.09 8.97 -33.86
N ALA A 414 57.33 9.02 -34.34
CA ALA A 414 57.69 9.31 -35.71
C ALA A 414 57.05 8.32 -36.70
N ALA A 415 56.75 8.83 -37.88
CA ALA A 415 56.46 8.05 -39.06
C ALA A 415 57.67 7.18 -39.46
N ALA A 416 57.43 5.90 -39.76
CA ALA A 416 58.32 5.08 -40.57
C ALA A 416 57.56 3.97 -41.30
N LYS A 417 57.43 4.15 -42.62
CA LYS A 417 57.45 3.16 -43.70
C LYS A 417 57.62 1.68 -43.26
N LYS A 418 56.64 0.85 -43.53
CA LYS A 418 56.59 -0.13 -44.64
C LYS A 418 55.26 -0.86 -44.62
#